data_AF-A0A7S4CA55-F1
#
_entry.id   AF-A0A7S4CA55-F1
#
_cell.length_a   1.000
_cell.length_b   1.000
_cell.length_c   1.000
_cell.angle_alpha   90.00
_cell.angle_beta   90.00
_cell.angle_gamma   90.00
#
_symmetry.space_group_name_H-M   'P 1'
#
loop_
_entity.id
_entity.type
_entity.pdbx_description
1 polymer ?
#
loop_
_entity_poly.entity_id
_entity_poly.type
_entity_poly.pdbx_seq_one_letter_code
_entity_poly.pdbx_strand_id
1 'polypeptide(L)'
;FNFMPETYLLPQQWERTLAMVISDASRCKGSEQPRYFLKPTRGSCGRGITVLDAAGATRLLQSACKGEWDAGDSILQRLIEPALVHNYKWDMRLYVLVTNF
;
A
#
# COMPACT_ATOMS: atom_id res chain seq x y z
N PHE A 1 4.48 11.45 13.78
CA PHE A 1 4.49 11.31 12.31
C PHE A 1 3.28 10.50 11.84
N ASN A 2 2.07 11.04 11.98
CA ASN A 2 0.79 10.37 11.63
C ASN A 2 0.22 10.82 10.27
N PHE A 3 1.00 11.56 9.48
CA PHE A 3 0.60 12.08 8.17
C PHE A 3 0.98 11.14 7.01
N MET A 4 1.81 10.13 7.27
CA MET A 4 2.16 9.11 6.27
C MET A 4 1.32 7.85 6.50
N PRO A 5 0.66 7.30 5.48
CA PRO A 5 -0.01 6.02 5.59
C PRO A 5 0.98 4.90 5.94
N GLU A 6 0.50 3.92 6.69
CA GLU A 6 1.25 2.70 7.00
C GLU A 6 1.74 2.05 5.71
N THR A 7 3.05 1.82 5.65
CA THR A 7 3.75 1.33 4.46
C THR A 7 4.74 0.28 4.89
N TYR A 8 4.78 -0.83 4.16
CA TYR A 8 5.66 -1.96 4.43
C TYR A 8 6.53 -2.24 3.21
N LEU A 9 7.80 -2.54 3.44
CA LEU A 9 8.78 -2.90 2.42
C LEU A 9 8.70 -4.40 2.13
N LEU A 10 8.53 -4.75 0.85
CA LEU A 10 8.53 -6.12 0.38
C LEU A 10 9.78 -6.37 -0.49
N PRO A 11 10.43 -7.54 -0.33
CA PRO A 11 10.01 -8.68 0.50
C PRO A 11 10.39 -8.58 1.98
N GLN A 12 11.19 -7.60 2.42
CA GLN A 12 11.89 -7.64 3.72
C GLN A 12 10.97 -7.71 4.95
N GLN A 13 9.74 -7.19 4.86
CA GLN A 13 8.79 -7.12 5.98
C GLN A 13 7.54 -7.97 5.77
N TRP A 14 7.58 -8.97 4.87
CA TRP A 14 6.39 -9.71 4.45
C TRP A 14 5.64 -10.38 5.62
N GLU A 15 6.34 -10.99 6.59
CA GLU A 15 5.73 -11.68 7.74
C GLU A 15 4.89 -10.73 8.60
N ARG A 16 5.51 -9.61 8.98
CA ARG A 16 4.86 -8.56 9.77
C ARG A 16 3.69 -7.96 9.01
N THR A 17 3.87 -7.75 7.71
CA THR A 17 2.81 -7.21 6.83
C THR A 17 1.62 -8.15 6.78
N LEU A 18 1.85 -9.46 6.65
CA LEU A 18 0.79 -10.47 6.60
C LEU A 18 -0.02 -10.49 7.90
N ALA A 19 0.65 -10.48 9.06
CA ALA A 19 -0.03 -10.44 10.35
C ALA A 19 -0.90 -9.18 10.51
N MET A 20 -0.40 -8.02 10.05
CA MET A 20 -1.14 -6.76 10.07
C MET A 20 -2.36 -6.78 9.15
N VAL A 21 -2.20 -7.25 7.91
CA VAL A 21 -3.31 -7.35 6.94
C VAL A 21 -4.42 -8.25 7.47
N ILE A 22 -4.07 -9.40 8.06
CA ILE A 22 -5.03 -10.32 8.68
C ILE A 22 -5.73 -9.66 9.87
N SER A 23 -4.98 -8.96 10.74
CA SER A 23 -5.56 -8.26 11.88
C SER A 23 -6.54 -7.18 11.44
N ASP A 24 -6.15 -6.35 10.47
CA ASP A 24 -6.98 -5.27 9.95
C ASP A 24 -8.26 -5.82 9.29
N ALA A 25 -8.15 -6.89 8.50
CA ALA A 25 -9.30 -7.55 7.89
C ALA A 25 -10.29 -8.10 8.93
N SER A 26 -9.78 -8.64 10.04
CA SER A 26 -10.61 -9.20 11.12
C SER A 26 -11.40 -8.14 11.90
N ARG A 27 -10.90 -6.89 11.92
CA ARG A 27 -11.52 -5.76 12.62
C ARG A 27 -12.63 -5.09 11.81
N CYS A 28 -12.60 -5.23 10.49
CA CYS A 28 -13.55 -4.60 9.57
C CYS A 28 -14.69 -5.56 9.18
N LYS A 29 -15.94 -5.08 9.17
CA LYS A 29 -17.12 -5.85 8.71
C LYS A 29 -17.73 -5.21 7.47
N GLY A 30 -18.19 -6.03 6.52
CA GLY A 30 -18.93 -5.56 5.34
C GLY A 30 -18.09 -4.73 4.36
N SER A 31 -18.58 -3.57 3.93
CA SER A 31 -17.95 -2.71 2.91
C SER A 31 -16.72 -1.93 3.39
N GLU A 32 -16.38 -1.98 4.69
CA GLU A 32 -15.24 -1.28 5.28
C GLU A 32 -13.92 -2.07 5.22
N GLN A 33 -13.84 -3.07 4.34
CA GLN A 33 -12.63 -3.88 4.24
C GLN A 33 -11.42 -3.00 3.85
N PRO A 34 -10.28 -3.17 4.54
CA PRO A 34 -9.10 -2.38 4.25
C PRO A 34 -8.57 -2.71 2.86
N ARG A 35 -8.13 -1.66 2.17
CA ARG A 35 -7.52 -1.74 0.85
C ARG A 35 -6.09 -1.25 0.90
N TYR A 36 -5.29 -1.71 -0.04
CA TYR A 36 -3.86 -1.47 -0.09
C TYR A 36 -3.43 -1.12 -1.51
N PHE A 37 -2.44 -0.25 -1.63
CA PHE A 37 -1.67 -0.07 -2.85
C PHE A 37 -0.43 -0.95 -2.79
N LEU A 38 -0.25 -1.80 -3.79
CA LEU A 38 1.05 -2.37 -4.12
C LEU A 38 1.73 -1.42 -5.10
N LYS A 39 2.92 -0.94 -4.76
CA LYS A 39 3.69 0.00 -5.60
C LYS A 39 5.10 -0.52 -5.82
N PRO A 40 5.67 -0.42 -7.02
CA PRO A 40 7.11 -0.64 -7.22
C PRO A 40 7.91 0.37 -6.39
N THR A 41 9.03 -0.04 -5.79
CA THR A 41 9.90 0.86 -5.01
C THR A 41 10.49 1.98 -5.88
N ARG A 42 10.68 1.70 -7.17
CA ARG A 42 11.16 2.67 -8.17
C ARG A 42 10.14 2.76 -9.29
N GLY A 43 9.60 3.95 -9.54
CA GLY A 43 8.60 4.17 -10.57
C GLY A 43 8.08 5.60 -10.57
N SER A 44 7.35 5.96 -11.63
CA SER A 44 6.71 7.26 -11.76
C SER A 44 5.44 7.17 -12.60
N CYS A 45 4.62 8.22 -12.56
CA CYS A 45 3.37 8.34 -13.32
C CYS A 45 2.37 7.20 -13.06
N GLY A 46 2.36 6.63 -11.85
CA GLY A 46 1.44 5.57 -11.45
C GLY A 46 1.69 4.19 -12.10
N ARG A 47 2.76 4.03 -12.88
CA ARG A 47 3.06 2.75 -13.56
C ARG A 47 3.32 1.64 -12.54
N GLY A 48 2.65 0.51 -12.74
CA GLY A 48 2.79 -0.69 -11.91
C GLY A 48 2.09 -0.63 -10.55
N ILE A 49 1.33 0.43 -10.25
CA ILE A 49 0.54 0.52 -9.02
C ILE A 49 -0.73 -0.30 -9.17
N THR A 50 -0.97 -1.20 -8.22
CA THR A 50 -2.17 -2.04 -8.17
C THR A 50 -2.90 -1.84 -6.84
N VAL A 51 -4.24 -1.90 -6.86
CA VAL A 51 -5.05 -1.89 -5.65
C VAL A 51 -5.42 -3.31 -5.28
N LEU A 52 -5.22 -3.66 -4.02
CA LEU A 52 -5.54 -4.96 -3.45
C LEU A 52 -6.54 -4.76 -2.30
N ASP A 53 -7.54 -5.63 -2.22
CA ASP A 53 -8.28 -5.82 -0.98
C ASP A 53 -7.45 -6.67 0.00
N ALA A 54 -7.95 -6.84 1.22
CA ALA A 54 -7.27 -7.63 2.23
C ALA A 54 -6.99 -9.08 1.80
N ALA A 55 -7.91 -9.70 1.04
CA ALA A 55 -7.75 -11.07 0.56
C ALA A 55 -6.64 -11.17 -0.50
N GLY A 56 -6.61 -10.25 -1.45
CA GLY A 56 -5.58 -10.14 -2.48
C GLY A 56 -4.21 -9.86 -1.89
N ALA A 57 -4.12 -8.93 -0.93
CA ALA A 57 -2.89 -8.66 -0.19
C ALA A 57 -2.41 -9.89 0.58
N THR A 58 -3.31 -10.60 1.26
CA THR A 58 -2.98 -11.85 1.98
C THR A 58 -2.41 -12.91 1.04
N ARG A 59 -3.07 -13.16 -0.10
CA ARG A 59 -2.60 -14.15 -1.10
C ARG A 59 -1.22 -13.80 -1.64
N LEU A 60 -0.99 -12.53 -1.95
CA LEU A 60 0.29 -12.04 -2.46
C LEU A 60 1.43 -12.23 -1.43
N LEU A 61 1.17 -11.92 -0.17
CA LEU A 61 2.16 -12.08 0.90
C LEU A 61 2.44 -13.56 1.18
N GLN A 62 1.44 -14.42 1.07
CA GLN A 62 1.61 -15.87 1.17
C GLN A 62 2.39 -16.46 0.00
N SER A 63 2.24 -15.96 -1.24
CA SER A 63 3.07 -16.39 -2.36
C SER A 63 4.52 -15.91 -2.21
N ALA A 64 4.73 -14.72 -1.64
CA ALA A 64 6.07 -14.24 -1.27
C ALA A 64 6.75 -15.14 -0.21
N CYS A 65 6.01 -15.59 0.81
CA CYS A 65 6.51 -16.58 1.79
C CYS A 65 7.02 -17.87 1.14
N LYS A 66 6.34 -18.33 0.09
CA LYS A 66 6.67 -19.59 -0.60
C LYS A 66 7.81 -19.44 -1.62
N GLY A 67 8.34 -18.23 -1.80
CA GLY A 67 9.31 -17.93 -2.85
C GLY A 67 8.72 -17.98 -4.27
N GLU A 68 7.40 -18.00 -4.40
CA GLU A 68 6.68 -18.09 -5.69
C GLU A 68 6.44 -16.70 -6.33
N TRP A 69 6.82 -15.63 -5.63
CA TRP A 69 6.57 -14.25 -6.03
C TRP A 69 7.86 -13.47 -6.22
N ASP A 70 8.16 -13.13 -7.47
CA ASP A 70 9.30 -12.31 -7.89
C ASP A 70 8.82 -10.95 -8.45
N ALA A 71 8.15 -10.14 -7.62
CA ALA A 71 7.78 -8.77 -8.03
C ALA A 71 8.90 -7.74 -7.85
N GLY A 72 10.11 -8.19 -7.50
CA GLY A 72 11.21 -7.33 -7.08
C GLY A 72 10.85 -6.46 -5.86
N ASP A 73 11.64 -5.41 -5.66
CA ASP A 73 11.44 -4.47 -4.56
C ASP A 73 10.13 -3.69 -4.74
N SER A 74 9.20 -3.88 -3.81
CA SER A 74 7.90 -3.21 -3.80
C SER A 74 7.50 -2.76 -2.41
N ILE A 75 6.47 -1.92 -2.34
CA ILE A 75 5.87 -1.50 -1.08
C ILE A 75 4.38 -1.82 -1.06
N LEU A 76 3.89 -2.26 0.10
CA LEU A 76 2.46 -2.35 0.38
C LEU A 76 2.07 -1.20 1.30
N GLN A 77 1.19 -0.32 0.82
CA GLN A 77 0.77 0.87 1.55
C GLN A 77 -0.74 0.85 1.77
N ARG A 78 -1.20 1.16 2.98
CA ARG A 78 -2.63 1.29 3.29
C ARG A 78 -3.28 2.37 2.43
N LEU A 79 -4.40 2.04 1.79
CA LEU A 79 -5.21 3.00 1.05
C LEU A 79 -5.99 3.85 2.04
N ILE A 80 -5.92 5.16 1.86
CA ILE A 80 -6.71 6.14 2.62
C ILE A 80 -7.91 6.55 1.76
N GLU A 81 -9.08 6.69 2.39
CA GLU A 81 -10.26 7.25 1.73
C GLU A 81 -9.99 8.72 1.34
N PRO A 82 -10.03 9.06 0.04
CA PRO A 82 -9.66 10.40 -0.41
C PRO A 82 -10.78 11.40 -0.12
N ALA A 83 -10.39 12.65 0.14
CA ALA A 83 -11.32 13.75 0.01
C ALA A 83 -11.78 13.87 -1.46
N LEU A 84 -13.07 14.11 -1.66
CA LEU A 84 -13.67 14.24 -2.98
C LEU A 84 -14.02 15.70 -3.26
N VAL A 85 -13.70 16.16 -4.46
CA VAL A 85 -14.18 17.44 -5.01
C VAL A 85 -14.99 17.11 -6.25
N HIS A 86 -16.28 17.46 -6.24
CA HIS A 86 -17.23 17.06 -7.27
C HIS A 86 -17.26 15.54 -7.55
N ASN A 87 -17.12 14.72 -6.49
CA ASN A 87 -17.03 13.25 -6.58
C ASN A 87 -15.78 12.69 -7.29
N TYR A 88 -14.77 13.52 -7.54
CA TYR A 88 -13.47 13.08 -8.06
C TYR A 88 -12.42 13.06 -6.95
N LYS A 89 -11.65 11.97 -6.89
CA LYS A 89 -10.41 11.89 -6.11
C LYS A 89 -9.39 12.85 -6.72
N TRP A 90 -8.63 13.52 -5.85
CA TRP A 90 -7.54 14.40 -6.24
C TRP A 90 -6.34 14.23 -5.29
N ASP A 91 -5.18 14.72 -5.71
CA ASP A 91 -3.99 14.87 -4.88
C ASP A 91 -3.32 16.24 -5.15
N MET A 92 -2.35 16.62 -4.30
CA MET A 92 -1.61 17.87 -4.42
C MET A 92 -0.17 17.63 -4.85
N ARG A 93 0.30 18.41 -5.83
CA ARG A 93 1.72 18.53 -6.14
C ARG A 93 2.31 19.75 -5.44
N LEU A 94 3.13 19.52 -4.41
CA LEU A 94 3.92 20.56 -3.75
C LEU A 94 5.33 20.59 -4.35
N TYR A 95 5.85 21.79 -4.61
CA TYR A 95 7.24 22.01 -5.03
C TYR A 95 8.05 22.50 -3.84
N VAL A 96 9.16 21.83 -3.54
CA VAL A 96 10.05 22.15 -2.41
C VAL A 96 11.44 22.45 -2.95
N LEU A 97 11.96 23.66 -2.66
CA LEU A 97 13.34 24.04 -2.96
C LEU A 97 14.19 23.89 -1.71
N VAL A 98 15.17 22.98 -1.75
CA VAL A 98 16.15 22.80 -0.67
C VAL A 98 17.44 23.49 -1.09
N THR A 99 17.79 24.59 -0.42
CA THR A 99 18.98 25.40 -0.77
C THR A 99 20.25 24.92 -0.08
N ASN A 100 20.13 24.20 1.04
CA ASN A 100 21.22 23.60 1.81
C ASN A 100 20.66 22.50 2.75
N PHE A 101 21.49 21.57 3.22
CA PHE A 101 21.12 20.44 4.08
C PHE A 101 21.80 20.47 5.46
#